data_AF-A0A348NT42-F1
#
_entry.id   AF-A0A348NT42-F1
#
_cell.length_a   1.000
_cell.length_b   1.000
_cell.length_c   1.000
_cell.angle_alpha   90.00
_cell.angle_beta   90.00
_cell.angle_gamma   90.00
#
_symmetry.space_group_name_H-M   'P 1'
#
loop_
_entity.id
_entity.type
_entity.pdbx_description
1 polymer ?
#
loop_
_entity_poly.entity_id
_entity_poly.type
_entity_poly.pdbx_seq_one_letter_code
_entity_poly.pdbx_strand_id
1 'polypeptide(L)'
;MKIAKTAAAALAGMALVLGTAGAASAAHDDNPSPKVASYTYDLNSIQPSSVPGGQASGTTRVKALPNGKLQVTVEAWGLSPNLPHAMHLHGVPGEVTDMACPGPAAAGPDGVVTVVDGAPFYGGILTSLTSTGDVSASSALALDRFAVADASGYLYYQRTLTSVPGYTDAGTVQVVVHGIDFDGNAQYAFNADDPFSSRSSSLGASIPLEATVPVLCGGIAN
;
A
#
# COMPACT_ATOMS: atom_id res chain seq x y z
N MET A 1 -47.33 0.24 71.99
CA MET A 1 -47.20 1.71 71.86
C MET A 1 -47.67 2.08 70.47
N LYS A 2 -48.74 2.88 70.37
CA LYS A 2 -49.30 3.43 69.10
C LYS A 2 -48.22 4.30 68.44
N ILE A 3 -48.22 4.48 67.12
CA ILE A 3 -48.83 5.64 66.45
C ILE A 3 -48.97 5.34 64.94
N ALA A 4 -50.14 5.68 64.41
CA ALA A 4 -50.49 5.69 63.00
C ALA A 4 -50.29 7.10 62.38
N LYS A 5 -50.51 7.19 61.05
CA LYS A 5 -50.63 8.36 60.14
C LYS A 5 -49.43 8.42 59.16
N THR A 6 -49.55 8.67 57.87
CA THR A 6 -50.66 9.12 56.99
C THR A 6 -50.19 8.96 55.54
N ALA A 7 -51.13 8.74 54.61
CA ALA A 7 -50.89 8.76 53.18
C ALA A 7 -50.62 10.18 52.64
N ALA A 8 -49.79 10.29 51.59
CA ALA A 8 -49.87 11.37 50.61
C ALA A 8 -49.22 10.89 49.29
N ALA A 9 -50.05 10.82 48.24
CA ALA A 9 -49.61 10.62 46.87
C ALA A 9 -49.04 11.93 46.31
N ALA A 10 -47.94 11.85 45.57
CA ALA A 10 -47.44 12.95 44.74
C ALA A 10 -47.13 12.40 43.35
N LEU A 11 -48.02 12.67 42.39
CA LEU A 11 -47.72 12.66 40.97
C LEU A 11 -46.91 13.90 40.64
N ALA A 12 -45.75 13.74 39.99
CA ALA A 12 -45.07 14.82 39.28
C ALA A 12 -44.50 14.26 37.98
N GLY A 13 -45.02 14.76 36.86
CA GLY A 13 -44.77 14.28 35.52
C GLY A 13 -43.33 14.51 35.06
N MET A 14 -42.76 13.51 34.40
CA MET A 14 -41.56 13.65 33.59
C MET A 14 -41.97 14.33 32.27
N ALA A 15 -41.63 15.61 32.12
CA ALA A 15 -41.79 16.31 30.86
C ALA A 15 -40.85 15.68 29.82
N LEU A 16 -41.45 15.14 28.75
CA LEU A 16 -40.72 14.63 27.59
C LEU A 16 -40.15 15.83 26.82
N VAL A 17 -38.87 16.14 27.03
CA VAL A 17 -38.15 17.11 26.21
C VAL A 17 -37.94 16.47 24.84
N LEU A 18 -38.78 16.81 23.86
CA LEU A 18 -38.50 16.56 22.46
C LEU A 18 -37.30 17.43 22.08
N GLY A 19 -36.10 16.85 22.19
CA GLY A 19 -34.92 17.42 21.56
C GLY A 19 -35.18 17.48 20.06
N THR A 20 -35.22 18.69 19.51
CA THR A 20 -35.16 18.89 18.07
C THR A 20 -33.84 18.30 17.59
N ALA A 21 -33.89 17.17 16.89
CA ALA A 21 -32.74 16.67 16.15
C ALA A 21 -32.38 17.76 15.12
N GLY A 22 -31.34 18.53 15.41
CA GLY A 22 -30.75 19.41 14.41
C GLY A 22 -30.33 18.53 13.24
N ALA A 23 -30.72 18.92 12.02
CA ALA A 23 -30.21 18.27 10.82
C ALA A 23 -28.67 18.33 10.89
N ALA A 24 -28.02 17.17 10.92
CA ALA A 24 -26.60 17.11 10.65
C ALA A 24 -26.42 17.57 9.20
N SER A 25 -26.02 18.83 9.01
CA SER A 25 -25.52 19.28 7.72
C SER A 25 -24.23 18.51 7.46
N ALA A 26 -24.32 17.42 6.71
CA ALA A 26 -23.17 16.91 5.99
C ALA A 26 -22.72 18.06 5.09
N ALA A 27 -21.55 18.64 5.40
CA ALA A 27 -20.92 19.57 4.48
C ALA A 27 -20.85 18.86 3.12
N HIS A 28 -21.54 19.41 2.12
CA HIS A 28 -21.35 18.97 0.76
C HIS A 28 -19.90 19.29 0.40
N ASP A 29 -19.16 18.25 0.04
CA ASP A 29 -17.80 18.38 -0.47
C ASP A 29 -17.83 19.25 -1.74
N ASP A 30 -17.30 20.48 -1.65
CA ASP A 30 -17.16 21.40 -2.77
C ASP A 30 -15.96 20.96 -3.65
N ASN A 31 -16.30 20.22 -4.70
CA ASN A 31 -15.47 19.47 -5.66
C ASN A 31 -14.28 20.22 -6.32
N PRO A 32 -13.23 19.49 -6.75
CA PRO A 32 -12.48 19.82 -7.96
C PRO A 32 -12.25 18.69 -9.00
N SER A 33 -12.80 17.47 -8.89
CA SER A 33 -12.62 16.46 -9.96
C SER A 33 -13.89 16.23 -10.81
N PRO A 34 -13.83 16.41 -12.15
CA PRO A 34 -14.96 16.12 -13.05
C PRO A 34 -15.09 14.64 -13.45
N LYS A 35 -14.16 13.74 -13.09
CA LYS A 35 -14.22 12.32 -13.51
C LYS A 35 -13.75 11.36 -12.42
N VAL A 36 -14.60 10.38 -12.13
CA VAL A 36 -14.18 9.11 -11.53
C VAL A 36 -13.56 8.28 -12.65
N ALA A 37 -12.32 7.84 -12.48
CA ALA A 37 -11.64 6.95 -13.40
C ALA A 37 -11.13 5.74 -12.63
N SER A 38 -11.12 4.57 -13.26
CA SER A 38 -10.63 3.32 -12.66
C SER A 38 -9.73 2.64 -13.66
N TYR A 39 -8.48 2.44 -13.27
CA TYR A 39 -7.49 1.70 -14.05
C TYR A 39 -7.20 0.39 -13.35
N THR A 40 -7.03 -0.67 -14.12
CA THR A 40 -6.75 -2.02 -13.60
C THR A 40 -5.65 -2.62 -14.43
N TYR A 41 -4.66 -3.18 -13.74
CA TYR A 41 -3.49 -3.78 -14.36
C TYR A 41 -3.18 -5.09 -13.67
N ASP A 42 -2.67 -6.03 -14.44
CA ASP A 42 -2.02 -7.21 -13.88
C ASP A 42 -0.68 -6.79 -13.26
N LEU A 43 -0.37 -7.40 -12.12
CA LEU A 43 0.93 -7.32 -11.47
C LEU A 43 1.71 -8.58 -11.84
N ASN A 44 2.81 -8.41 -12.55
CA ASN A 44 3.64 -9.51 -13.03
C ASN A 44 4.95 -9.58 -12.25
N SER A 45 5.49 -10.79 -12.15
CA SER A 45 6.82 -11.01 -11.55
C SER A 45 7.88 -10.21 -12.29
N ILE A 46 8.72 -9.49 -11.54
CA ILE A 46 9.89 -8.78 -12.08
C ILE A 46 11.10 -9.71 -12.16
N GLN A 47 11.27 -10.56 -11.15
CA GLN A 47 12.51 -11.31 -10.98
C GLN A 47 12.63 -12.44 -12.02
N PRO A 48 13.86 -12.79 -12.44
CA PRO A 48 14.12 -14.03 -13.15
C PRO A 48 13.57 -15.25 -12.40
N SER A 49 13.12 -16.26 -13.15
CA SER A 49 12.60 -17.51 -12.56
C SER A 49 13.63 -18.29 -11.76
N SER A 50 14.92 -17.97 -11.91
CA SER A 50 16.02 -18.52 -11.10
C SER A 50 16.13 -17.91 -9.71
N VAL A 51 15.46 -16.79 -9.45
CA VAL A 51 15.48 -16.10 -8.14
C VAL A 51 14.47 -16.78 -7.20
N PRO A 52 14.92 -17.40 -6.09
CA PRO A 52 14.02 -18.02 -5.12
C PRO A 52 13.03 -17.00 -4.55
N GLY A 53 11.76 -17.40 -4.38
CA GLY A 53 10.71 -16.50 -3.86
C GLY A 53 10.35 -15.31 -4.77
N GLY A 54 10.99 -15.16 -5.93
CA GLY A 54 10.79 -14.02 -6.83
C GLY A 54 9.59 -14.15 -7.78
N GLN A 55 8.84 -15.26 -7.71
CA GLN A 55 7.70 -15.53 -8.59
C GLN A 55 6.38 -15.32 -7.84
N ALA A 56 5.66 -14.27 -8.21
CA ALA A 56 4.36 -13.89 -7.69
C ALA A 56 3.46 -13.40 -8.84
N SER A 57 2.17 -13.22 -8.55
CA SER A 57 1.24 -12.56 -9.47
C SER A 57 0.22 -11.77 -8.70
N GLY A 58 -0.47 -10.84 -9.38
CA GLY A 58 -1.54 -10.09 -8.74
C GLY A 58 -2.31 -9.22 -9.70
N THR A 59 -3.17 -8.40 -9.13
CA THR A 59 -3.84 -7.30 -9.82
C THR A 59 -3.80 -6.06 -8.96
N THR A 60 -3.81 -4.91 -9.61
CA THR A 60 -4.00 -3.62 -8.95
C THR A 60 -5.14 -2.85 -9.58
N ARG A 61 -5.83 -2.07 -8.77
CA ARG A 61 -6.82 -1.11 -9.22
C ARG A 61 -6.57 0.25 -8.59
N VAL A 62 -6.33 1.24 -9.44
CA VAL A 62 -6.14 2.64 -9.04
C VAL A 62 -7.35 3.44 -9.50
N LYS A 63 -8.11 3.97 -8.55
CA LYS A 63 -9.31 4.78 -8.80
C LYS A 63 -9.07 6.24 -8.43
N ALA A 64 -9.19 7.13 -9.40
CA ALA A 64 -9.38 8.55 -9.13
C ALA A 64 -10.79 8.78 -8.58
N LEU A 65 -10.87 9.40 -7.42
CA LEU A 65 -12.09 9.75 -6.73
C LEU A 65 -12.23 11.28 -6.64
N PRO A 66 -13.42 11.81 -6.30
CA PRO A 66 -13.61 13.24 -6.06
C PRO A 66 -12.62 13.79 -5.03
N ASN A 67 -12.35 15.10 -5.11
CA ASN A 67 -11.49 15.82 -4.15
C ASN A 67 -10.03 15.38 -4.16
N GLY A 68 -9.53 14.95 -5.32
CA GLY A 68 -8.13 14.54 -5.48
C GLY A 68 -7.77 13.30 -4.64
N LYS A 69 -8.76 12.46 -4.36
CA LYS A 69 -8.56 11.21 -3.61
C LYS A 69 -8.18 10.09 -4.58
N LEU A 70 -7.29 9.19 -4.16
CA LEU A 70 -7.00 7.95 -4.87
C LEU A 70 -7.38 6.75 -4.01
N GLN A 71 -8.21 5.85 -4.51
CA GLN A 71 -8.37 4.53 -3.91
C GLN A 71 -7.49 3.54 -4.65
N VAL A 72 -6.55 2.95 -3.94
CA VAL A 72 -5.67 1.90 -4.47
C VAL A 72 -6.10 0.58 -3.86
N THR A 73 -6.25 -0.44 -4.70
CA THR A 73 -6.45 -1.83 -4.28
C THR A 73 -5.32 -2.67 -4.88
N VAL A 74 -4.68 -3.51 -4.08
CA VAL A 74 -3.69 -4.49 -4.53
C VAL A 74 -4.13 -5.84 -4.01
N GLU A 75 -4.16 -6.82 -4.90
CA GLU A 75 -4.42 -8.22 -4.58
C GLU A 75 -3.31 -9.06 -5.21
N ALA A 76 -2.60 -9.86 -4.41
CA ALA A 76 -1.42 -10.59 -4.87
C ALA A 76 -1.29 -11.97 -4.22
N TRP A 77 -0.62 -12.88 -4.91
CA TRP A 77 -0.36 -14.26 -4.51
C TRP A 77 1.10 -14.63 -4.77
N GLY A 78 1.61 -15.59 -3.99
CA GLY A 78 2.99 -16.06 -4.12
C GLY A 78 4.01 -15.11 -3.47
N LEU A 79 3.55 -14.19 -2.63
CA LEU A 79 4.41 -13.34 -1.83
C LEU A 79 4.99 -14.10 -0.63
N SER A 80 6.08 -13.60 -0.05
CA SER A 80 6.69 -14.17 1.15
C SER A 80 5.68 -14.18 2.32
N PRO A 81 5.33 -15.36 2.86
CA PRO A 81 4.20 -15.49 3.79
C PRO A 81 4.52 -14.85 5.15
N ASN A 82 3.49 -14.29 5.78
CA ASN A 82 3.56 -13.64 7.11
C ASN A 82 4.54 -12.46 7.20
N LEU A 83 4.98 -11.91 6.07
CA LEU A 83 5.88 -10.76 6.01
C LEU A 83 5.18 -9.52 5.45
N PRO A 84 5.57 -8.31 5.91
CA PRO A 84 5.11 -7.07 5.30
C PRO A 84 5.67 -6.93 3.89
N HIS A 85 4.91 -6.32 2.99
CA HIS A 85 5.38 -5.99 1.65
C HIS A 85 5.32 -4.48 1.44
N ALA A 86 6.50 -3.86 1.34
CA ALA A 86 6.57 -2.46 0.95
C ALA A 86 5.99 -2.30 -0.45
N MET A 87 5.06 -1.36 -0.60
CA MET A 87 4.35 -1.13 -1.85
C MET A 87 4.30 0.36 -2.14
N HIS A 88 4.48 0.73 -3.39
CA HIS A 88 4.54 2.14 -3.76
C HIS A 88 3.83 2.42 -5.08
N LEU A 89 3.26 3.62 -5.18
CA LEU A 89 2.99 4.23 -6.47
C LEU A 89 4.27 4.91 -6.94
N HIS A 90 4.67 4.56 -8.15
CA HIS A 90 5.85 5.05 -8.84
C HIS A 90 5.46 5.86 -10.08
N GLY A 91 6.32 6.81 -10.46
CA GLY A 91 6.19 7.60 -11.68
C GLY A 91 7.50 8.32 -12.02
N VAL A 92 7.57 8.83 -13.25
CA VAL A 92 8.71 9.56 -13.78
C VAL A 92 8.33 11.05 -13.88
N PRO A 93 9.19 12.00 -13.53
CA PRO A 93 8.88 13.40 -13.84
C PRO A 93 9.09 13.67 -15.34
N GLY A 94 8.07 14.08 -16.09
CA GLY A 94 8.27 14.47 -17.50
C GLY A 94 7.06 14.36 -18.42
N GLU A 95 7.32 14.33 -19.73
CA GLU A 95 6.32 13.94 -20.73
C GLU A 95 6.05 12.43 -20.63
N VAL A 96 4.81 12.03 -20.94
CA VAL A 96 4.37 10.63 -20.94
C VAL A 96 5.31 9.80 -21.80
N THR A 97 6.07 8.95 -21.12
CA THR A 97 6.86 7.89 -21.75
C THR A 97 6.15 6.58 -21.45
N ASP A 98 6.00 5.71 -22.44
CA ASP A 98 5.42 4.38 -22.24
C ASP A 98 6.45 3.47 -21.55
N MET A 99 6.83 3.83 -20.32
CA MET A 99 7.82 3.10 -19.54
C MET A 99 7.15 1.88 -18.95
N ALA A 100 7.43 0.72 -19.53
CA ALA A 100 6.93 -0.56 -19.05
C ALA A 100 7.64 -0.95 -17.73
N CYS A 101 6.99 -1.80 -16.93
CA CYS A 101 7.64 -2.44 -15.78
C CYS A 101 8.93 -3.16 -16.20
N PRO A 102 9.96 -3.22 -15.34
CA PRO A 102 11.13 -4.03 -15.61
C PRO A 102 10.70 -5.50 -15.70
N GLY A 103 11.27 -6.22 -16.67
CA GLY A 103 11.20 -7.67 -16.71
C GLY A 103 12.49 -8.31 -16.18
N PRO A 104 12.58 -9.65 -16.18
CA PRO A 104 13.77 -10.39 -15.76
C PRO A 104 15.08 -9.96 -16.42
N ALA A 105 15.02 -9.44 -17.65
CA ALA A 105 16.18 -8.98 -18.40
C ALA A 105 16.83 -7.70 -17.81
N ALA A 106 16.17 -7.02 -16.87
CA ALA A 106 16.75 -5.90 -16.15
C ALA A 106 17.75 -6.35 -15.07
N ALA A 107 17.82 -7.64 -14.74
CA ALA A 107 18.74 -8.14 -13.73
C ALA A 107 20.21 -7.90 -14.14
N GLY A 108 21.01 -7.45 -13.18
CA GLY A 108 22.43 -7.24 -13.37
C GLY A 108 23.23 -8.56 -13.43
N PRO A 109 24.58 -8.47 -13.42
CA PRO A 109 25.47 -9.63 -13.36
C PRO A 109 25.27 -10.53 -12.13
N ASP A 110 24.60 -10.01 -11.12
CA ASP A 110 24.25 -10.64 -9.85
C ASP A 110 22.93 -11.43 -9.89
N GLY A 111 22.24 -11.44 -11.05
CA GLY A 111 21.09 -12.29 -11.33
C GLY A 111 19.79 -11.88 -10.64
N VAL A 112 19.72 -10.70 -10.03
CA VAL A 112 18.54 -10.17 -9.34
C VAL A 112 18.24 -8.77 -9.87
N VAL A 113 16.97 -8.44 -10.04
CA VAL A 113 16.57 -7.05 -10.29
C VAL A 113 16.53 -6.32 -8.94
N THR A 114 17.45 -5.40 -8.70
CA THR A 114 17.45 -4.55 -7.50
C THR A 114 16.61 -3.29 -7.70
N VAL A 115 16.47 -2.47 -6.65
CA VAL A 115 15.78 -1.18 -6.76
C VAL A 115 16.42 -0.26 -7.79
N VAL A 116 17.74 -0.30 -7.95
CA VAL A 116 18.48 0.56 -8.89
C VAL A 116 18.33 0.05 -10.32
N ASP A 117 18.21 -1.26 -10.52
CA ASP A 117 17.96 -1.84 -11.84
C ASP A 117 16.53 -1.56 -12.32
N GLY A 118 15.57 -1.53 -11.39
CA GLY A 118 14.17 -1.20 -11.69
C GLY A 118 13.88 0.31 -11.81
N ALA A 119 14.66 1.17 -11.14
CA ALA A 119 14.43 2.62 -11.11
C ALA A 119 14.31 3.30 -12.48
N PRO A 120 15.09 2.93 -13.53
CA PRO A 120 14.92 3.48 -14.87
C PRO A 120 13.54 3.23 -15.48
N PHE A 121 12.80 2.22 -15.01
CA PHE A 121 11.51 1.80 -15.56
C PHE A 121 10.34 2.45 -14.83
N TYR A 122 10.35 2.41 -13.50
CA TYR A 122 9.23 2.91 -12.69
C TYR A 122 9.46 4.32 -12.12
N GLY A 123 10.70 4.83 -12.09
CA GLY A 123 11.01 6.15 -11.55
C GLY A 123 10.95 6.24 -10.02
N GLY A 124 10.64 7.42 -9.50
CA GLY A 124 10.66 7.71 -8.07
C GLY A 124 9.38 7.27 -7.36
N ILE A 125 9.45 7.15 -6.02
CA ILE A 125 8.26 6.92 -5.19
C ILE A 125 7.43 8.20 -5.15
N LEU A 126 6.20 8.13 -5.66
CA LEU A 126 5.18 9.17 -5.49
C LEU A 126 4.45 8.99 -4.16
N THR A 127 4.17 7.74 -3.78
CA THR A 127 3.39 7.42 -2.59
C THR A 127 3.74 6.04 -2.06
N SER A 128 3.92 5.94 -0.74
CA SER A 128 4.01 4.67 -0.02
C SER A 128 2.61 4.18 0.35
N LEU A 129 2.25 2.99 -0.11
CA LEU A 129 0.97 2.33 0.14
C LEU A 129 0.96 1.66 1.52
N THR A 130 1.27 2.42 2.55
CA THR A 130 1.17 1.96 3.94
C THR A 130 -0.31 1.69 4.27
N SER A 131 -0.57 0.73 5.15
CA SER A 131 -1.90 0.48 5.72
C SER A 131 -2.29 1.57 6.72
N THR A 132 -1.32 2.22 7.36
CA THR A 132 -1.56 3.27 8.35
C THR A 132 -0.52 4.40 8.30
N GLY A 133 -0.92 5.59 8.76
CA GLY A 133 -0.02 6.74 8.91
C GLY A 133 0.39 7.41 7.60
N ASP A 134 1.59 8.00 7.60
CA ASP A 134 2.18 8.71 6.47
C ASP A 134 2.31 7.85 5.21
N VAL A 135 2.10 8.47 4.06
CA VAL A 135 2.13 7.87 2.72
C VAL A 135 3.14 8.53 1.81
N SER A 136 3.96 9.45 2.32
CA SER A 136 5.02 10.09 1.53
C SER A 136 6.14 9.10 1.18
N ALA A 137 7.05 9.49 0.29
CA ALA A 137 8.25 8.71 -0.03
C ALA A 137 9.15 8.45 1.20
N SER A 138 9.09 9.26 2.26
CA SER A 138 9.85 9.02 3.50
C SER A 138 9.42 7.75 4.24
N SER A 139 8.23 7.24 3.92
CA SER A 139 7.69 5.99 4.46
C SER A 139 8.16 4.74 3.70
N ALA A 140 9.08 4.87 2.73
CA ALA A 140 9.45 3.80 1.81
C ALA A 140 9.85 2.48 2.51
N LEU A 141 10.53 2.57 3.66
CA LEU A 141 11.04 1.43 4.44
C LEU A 141 10.35 1.26 5.80
N ALA A 142 9.20 1.89 6.01
CA ALA A 142 8.41 1.73 7.24
C ALA A 142 7.62 0.41 7.23
N LEU A 143 8.35 -0.72 7.20
CA LEU A 143 7.83 -2.08 7.00
C LEU A 143 6.69 -2.43 7.96
N ASP A 144 6.75 -1.95 9.20
CA ASP A 144 5.74 -2.15 10.24
C ASP A 144 4.36 -1.56 9.90
N ARG A 145 4.29 -0.65 8.91
CA ARG A 145 3.05 0.00 8.47
C ARG A 145 2.51 -0.51 7.15
N PHE A 146 3.20 -1.43 6.47
CA PHE A 146 2.70 -2.00 5.22
C PHE A 146 1.77 -3.19 5.45
N ALA A 147 1.03 -3.59 4.41
CA ALA A 147 0.21 -4.79 4.45
C ALA A 147 1.10 -6.04 4.56
N VAL A 148 0.62 -7.02 5.32
CA VAL A 148 1.31 -8.29 5.56
C VAL A 148 0.60 -9.36 4.74
N ALA A 149 1.37 -10.16 3.99
CA ALA A 149 0.82 -11.33 3.32
C ALA A 149 0.45 -12.40 4.35
N ASP A 150 -0.64 -13.11 4.14
CA ASP A 150 -1.04 -14.20 5.02
C ASP A 150 -0.15 -15.44 4.90
N ALA A 151 -0.46 -16.48 5.64
CA ALA A 151 0.31 -17.72 5.65
C ALA A 151 0.34 -18.46 4.29
N SER A 152 -0.57 -18.13 3.37
CA SER A 152 -0.57 -18.66 2.00
C SER A 152 0.19 -17.78 1.00
N GLY A 153 0.77 -16.67 1.45
CA GLY A 153 1.40 -15.68 0.58
C GLY A 153 0.38 -14.83 -0.18
N TYR A 154 -0.87 -14.77 0.30
CA TYR A 154 -1.90 -13.90 -0.24
C TYR A 154 -1.88 -12.55 0.48
N LEU A 155 -1.94 -11.46 -0.30
CA LEU A 155 -2.01 -10.11 0.23
C LEU A 155 -3.21 -9.39 -0.39
N TYR A 156 -4.02 -8.79 0.47
CA TYR A 156 -5.04 -7.82 0.09
C TYR A 156 -4.77 -6.48 0.76
N TYR A 157 -4.68 -5.43 -0.04
CA TYR A 157 -4.57 -4.06 0.42
C TYR A 157 -5.64 -3.21 -0.26
N GLN A 158 -6.31 -2.38 0.52
CA GLN A 158 -7.13 -1.30 -0.01
C GLN A 158 -7.04 -0.08 0.88
N ARG A 159 -6.73 1.08 0.30
CA ARG A 159 -6.74 2.35 1.03
C ARG A 159 -7.18 3.48 0.13
N THR A 160 -7.98 4.38 0.70
CA THR A 160 -8.27 5.69 0.10
C THR A 160 -7.29 6.71 0.63
N LEU A 161 -6.50 7.29 -0.26
CA LEU A 161 -5.49 8.29 -0.03
C LEU A 161 -6.10 9.67 -0.28
N THR A 162 -6.04 10.55 0.71
CA THR A 162 -6.60 11.91 0.65
C THR A 162 -5.57 12.98 0.31
N SER A 163 -4.28 12.60 0.30
CA SER A 163 -3.13 13.42 -0.01
C SER A 163 -2.15 12.51 -0.74
N VAL A 164 -1.98 12.72 -2.05
CA VAL A 164 -0.96 12.04 -2.86
C VAL A 164 -0.01 13.13 -3.32
N PRO A 165 1.16 13.27 -2.66
CA PRO A 165 2.17 14.24 -3.06
C PRO A 165 2.55 14.04 -4.53
N GLY A 166 2.47 15.08 -5.35
CA GLY A 166 2.80 14.98 -6.78
C GLY A 166 1.70 14.40 -7.69
N TYR A 167 0.44 14.38 -7.25
CA TYR A 167 -0.73 13.92 -8.03
C TYR A 167 -0.72 14.43 -9.48
N THR A 168 -0.75 13.53 -10.46
CA THR A 168 -0.98 13.92 -11.87
C THR A 168 -2.04 13.08 -12.56
N ASP A 169 -2.04 11.74 -12.44
CA ASP A 169 -3.08 10.92 -13.09
C ASP A 169 -3.12 9.49 -12.55
N ALA A 170 -4.33 8.97 -12.22
CA ALA A 170 -4.50 7.57 -11.81
C ALA A 170 -4.14 6.57 -12.91
N GLY A 171 -4.18 7.00 -14.18
CA GLY A 171 -3.85 6.17 -15.33
C GLY A 171 -2.36 6.09 -15.63
N THR A 172 -1.53 6.82 -14.89
CA THR A 172 -0.12 6.97 -15.22
C THR A 172 0.81 6.78 -14.02
N VAL A 173 0.49 5.79 -13.20
CA VAL A 173 1.35 5.32 -12.12
C VAL A 173 1.62 3.83 -12.26
N GLN A 174 2.79 3.40 -11.80
CA GLN A 174 3.09 1.99 -11.58
C GLN A 174 2.93 1.62 -10.12
N VAL A 175 2.39 0.44 -9.87
CA VAL A 175 2.36 -0.17 -8.54
C VAL A 175 3.48 -1.19 -8.49
N VAL A 176 4.43 -0.95 -7.59
CA VAL A 176 5.54 -1.88 -7.34
C VAL A 176 5.36 -2.47 -5.94
N VAL A 177 5.45 -3.80 -5.84
CA VAL A 177 5.46 -4.54 -4.58
C VAL A 177 6.86 -5.06 -4.36
N HIS A 178 7.39 -4.90 -3.16
CA HIS A 178 8.73 -5.29 -2.76
C HIS A 178 8.69 -6.34 -1.64
N GLY A 179 9.82 -6.99 -1.42
CA GLY A 179 9.98 -7.98 -0.35
C GLY A 179 10.08 -9.39 -0.91
N ILE A 180 11.24 -10.02 -0.72
CA ILE A 180 11.45 -11.45 -0.98
C ILE A 180 12.28 -12.01 0.18
N ASP A 181 11.72 -12.99 0.89
CA ASP A 181 12.41 -13.85 1.85
C ASP A 181 13.15 -14.95 1.09
N PHE A 182 14.46 -14.75 0.86
CA PHE A 182 15.23 -15.64 -0.02
C PHE A 182 15.59 -16.95 0.68
N ASP A 183 15.84 -16.90 1.99
CA ASP A 183 16.26 -18.05 2.79
C ASP A 183 15.08 -18.76 3.48
N GLY A 184 13.88 -18.18 3.42
CA GLY A 184 12.63 -18.77 3.91
C GLY A 184 12.51 -18.72 5.43
N ASN A 185 13.21 -17.80 6.11
CA ASN A 185 13.25 -17.72 7.57
C ASN A 185 12.13 -16.84 8.18
N ALA A 186 11.24 -16.30 7.33
CA ALA A 186 10.15 -15.39 7.69
C ALA A 186 10.62 -14.07 8.34
N GLN A 187 11.77 -13.56 7.93
CA GLN A 187 12.33 -12.27 8.33
C GLN A 187 12.97 -11.59 7.12
N TYR A 188 13.07 -10.26 7.16
CA TYR A 188 13.98 -9.53 6.28
C TYR A 188 15.21 -9.15 7.07
N ALA A 189 16.26 -9.95 6.97
CA ALA A 189 17.45 -9.83 7.79
C ALA A 189 18.69 -10.28 7.04
N PHE A 190 19.86 -9.80 7.46
CA PHE A 190 21.10 -10.35 6.94
C PHE A 190 21.29 -11.77 7.44
N ASN A 191 21.47 -12.70 6.51
CA ASN A 191 21.89 -14.07 6.80
C ASN A 191 23.14 -14.41 5.97
N ALA A 192 24.26 -14.65 6.66
CA ALA A 192 25.54 -14.94 6.02
C ALA A 192 25.59 -16.31 5.31
N ASP A 193 24.68 -17.21 5.65
CA ASP A 193 24.63 -18.56 5.09
C ASP A 193 23.86 -18.63 3.77
N ASP A 194 23.12 -17.58 3.40
CA ASP A 194 22.38 -17.48 2.13
C ASP A 194 23.03 -16.46 1.17
N PRO A 195 23.25 -16.81 -0.11
CA PRO A 195 23.92 -15.93 -1.08
C PRO A 195 23.12 -14.66 -1.44
N PHE A 196 21.81 -14.64 -1.24
CA PHE A 196 20.98 -13.46 -1.46
C PHE A 196 20.76 -12.67 -0.17
N SER A 197 20.39 -13.34 0.93
CA SER A 197 20.12 -12.70 2.22
C SER A 197 21.40 -12.12 2.87
N SER A 198 22.59 -12.55 2.47
CA SER A 198 23.85 -11.94 2.90
C SER A 198 24.13 -10.57 2.25
N ARG A 199 23.36 -10.17 1.23
CA ARG A 199 23.61 -8.98 0.43
C ARG A 199 22.86 -7.77 0.94
N SER A 200 23.49 -6.61 0.81
CA SER A 200 22.84 -5.32 1.06
C SER A 200 21.94 -4.90 -0.11
N SER A 201 20.90 -4.16 0.22
CA SER A 201 20.10 -3.40 -0.74
C SER A 201 20.97 -2.39 -1.48
N SER A 202 20.61 -2.12 -2.73
CA SER A 202 21.16 -1.01 -3.51
C SER A 202 20.81 0.38 -2.93
N LEU A 203 19.90 0.45 -1.95
CA LEU A 203 19.56 1.66 -1.21
C LEU A 203 20.49 1.96 -0.03
N GLY A 204 21.29 0.99 0.43
CA GLY A 204 22.23 1.20 1.52
C GLY A 204 22.75 -0.09 2.16
N ALA A 205 23.99 -0.03 2.66
CA ALA A 205 24.71 -1.18 3.20
C ALA A 205 24.05 -1.83 4.43
N SER A 206 23.26 -1.06 5.20
CA SER A 206 22.61 -1.54 6.43
C SER A 206 21.19 -2.11 6.20
N ILE A 207 20.73 -2.15 4.96
CA ILE A 207 19.39 -2.62 4.61
C ILE A 207 19.53 -3.99 3.94
N PRO A 208 18.93 -5.07 4.45
CA PRO A 208 18.93 -6.36 3.77
C PRO A 208 18.32 -6.25 2.38
N LEU A 209 18.91 -6.93 1.39
CA LEU A 209 18.39 -6.97 0.02
C LEU A 209 16.91 -7.38 0.00
N GLU A 210 16.56 -8.39 0.79
CA GLU A 210 15.23 -8.97 0.98
C GLU A 210 14.13 -7.93 1.19
N ALA A 211 14.38 -6.90 2.01
CA ALA A 211 13.40 -5.88 2.35
C ALA A 211 13.03 -4.94 1.19
N THR A 212 13.80 -4.95 0.10
CA THR A 212 13.77 -3.89 -0.91
C THR A 212 13.66 -4.37 -2.34
N VAL A 213 14.01 -5.63 -2.63
CA VAL A 213 13.90 -6.16 -3.99
C VAL A 213 12.45 -6.11 -4.48
N PRO A 214 12.19 -5.57 -5.68
CA PRO A 214 10.86 -5.60 -6.24
C PRO A 214 10.49 -7.03 -6.66
N VAL A 215 9.27 -7.45 -6.33
CA VAL A 215 8.73 -8.76 -6.69
C VAL A 215 7.66 -8.63 -7.78
N LEU A 216 6.79 -7.63 -7.68
CA LEU A 216 5.71 -7.39 -8.64
C LEU A 216 5.73 -5.97 -9.18
N CYS A 217 5.37 -5.81 -10.45
CA CYS A 217 5.02 -4.51 -11.02
C CYS A 217 3.87 -4.61 -12.01
N GLY A 218 3.06 -3.56 -12.05
CA GLY A 218 2.04 -3.34 -13.07
C GLY A 218 1.60 -1.89 -13.11
N GLY A 219 0.99 -1.49 -14.22
CA GLY A 219 0.66 -0.10 -14.52
C GLY A 219 1.61 0.53 -15.53
N ILE A 220 1.36 1.80 -15.82
CA ILE A 220 2.12 2.60 -16.78
C ILE A 220 2.69 3.77 -15.98
N ALA A 221 4.01 3.92 -15.93
CA ALA A 221 4.63 5.07 -15.28
C ALA A 221 4.66 6.23 -16.28
N ASN A 222 4.24 7.42 -15.83
CA ASN A 222 4.44 8.71 -16.51
C ASN A 222 5.33 9.56 -15.64
#